data_AF-A0A1Q7YG90-F1
#
_entry.id   AF-A0A1Q7YG90-F1
#
_cell.length_a   1.000
_cell.length_b   1.000
_cell.length_c   1.000
_cell.angle_alpha   90.00
_cell.angle_beta   90.00
_cell.angle_gamma   90.00
#
_symmetry.space_group_name_H-M   'P 1'
#
loop_
_entity.id
_entity.type
_entity.pdbx_description
1 polymer ?
#
loop_
_entity_poly.entity_id
_entity_poly.type
_entity_poly.pdbx_seq_one_letter_code
_entity_poly.pdbx_strand_id
1 'polypeptide(L)' 'MSPKEIAQHYEAKIFDAPEAAEAAGFVLTEKMSPRNVWNKASAAQAIIYKLLERKRKGEASEIGLVLEPFSVTGCYKG' A
#
# COMPACT_ATOMS: atom_id res chain seq x y z
N MET A 1 7.87 -9.40 9.83
CA MET A 1 7.37 -8.04 9.62
C MET A 1 5.87 -8.09 9.37
N SER A 2 5.13 -7.20 10.02
CA SER A 2 3.72 -6.90 9.77
C SER A 2 3.57 -5.96 8.56
N PRO A 3 2.36 -5.84 7.97
CA PRO A 3 2.08 -4.87 6.91
C PRO A 3 2.48 -3.42 7.28
N LYS A 4 2.32 -3.04 8.55
CA LYS A 4 2.70 -1.70 9.05
C LYS A 4 4.22 -1.51 9.06
N GLU A 5 4.98 -2.51 9.53
CA GLU A 5 6.45 -2.47 9.50
C GLU A 5 6.98 -2.43 8.07
N ILE A 6 6.36 -3.16 7.14
CA ILE A 6 6.73 -3.16 5.71
C ILE A 6 6.48 -1.76 5.12
N ALA A 7 5.32 -1.15 5.37
CA ALA A 7 5.04 0.20 4.92
C ALA A 7 6.04 1.22 5.47
N GLN A 8 6.34 1.17 6.77
CA GLN A 8 7.33 2.05 7.40
C GLN A 8 8.74 1.86 6.82
N HIS A 9 9.16 0.62 6.59
CA HIS A 9 10.49 0.31 6.04
C HIS A 9 10.71 0.91 4.65
N TYR A 10 9.67 1.01 3.83
CA TYR A 10 9.72 1.57 2.48
C TYR A 10 9.17 2.99 2.38
N GLU A 11 9.02 3.68 3.53
CA GLU A 11 8.51 5.06 3.60
C GLU A 11 7.14 5.23 2.91
N ALA A 12 6.33 4.17 2.91
CA ALA A 12 4.98 4.19 2.38
C ALA A 12 4.01 4.75 3.43
N LYS A 13 3.13 5.66 3.02
CA LYS A 13 2.05 6.15 3.89
C LYS A 13 1.08 5.03 4.23
N ILE A 14 0.55 5.05 5.44
CA ILE A 14 -0.44 4.09 5.91
C ILE A 14 -1.77 4.82 6.06
N PHE A 15 -2.82 4.25 5.49
CA PHE A 15 -4.19 4.71 5.64
C PHE A 15 -5.05 3.58 6.22
N ASP A 16 -5.98 3.93 7.12
CA ASP A 16 -6.89 2.94 7.69
C ASP A 16 -8.12 2.68 6.80
N ALA A 17 -8.43 3.60 5.88
CA ALA A 17 -9.57 3.52 4.96
C ALA A 17 -9.23 4.09 3.56
N PRO A 18 -9.85 3.59 2.48
CA PRO A 18 -9.62 4.09 1.13
C PRO A 18 -9.97 5.58 0.99
N GLU A 19 -11.04 6.03 1.62
CA GLU A 19 -11.48 7.42 1.59
C GLU A 19 -10.41 8.38 2.15
N ALA A 20 -9.63 7.95 3.14
CA ALA A 20 -8.55 8.75 3.71
C ALA A 20 -7.36 8.89 2.74
N ALA A 21 -7.08 7.85 1.95
CA ALA A 21 -6.06 7.90 0.91
C ALA A 21 -6.49 8.82 -0.24
N GLU A 22 -7.74 8.67 -0.70
CA GLU A 22 -8.32 9.51 -1.75
C GLU A 22 -8.38 10.99 -1.33
N ALA A 23 -8.79 11.29 -0.10
CA ALA A 23 -8.80 12.64 0.45
C ALA A 23 -7.38 13.25 0.55
N ALA A 24 -6.34 12.44 0.74
CA ALA A 24 -4.95 12.85 0.71
C ALA A 24 -4.37 13.02 -0.72
N GLY A 25 -5.18 12.75 -1.74
CA GLY A 25 -4.82 12.84 -3.15
C GLY A 25 -4.08 11.60 -3.66
N PHE A 26 -4.21 10.45 -3.00
CA PHE A 26 -3.67 9.20 -3.50
C PHE A 26 -4.69 8.50 -4.40
N VAL A 27 -4.20 7.90 -5.47
CA VAL A 27 -4.94 7.03 -6.37
C VAL A 27 -4.80 5.60 -5.88
N LEU A 28 -5.93 4.94 -5.61
CA LEU A 28 -5.98 3.53 -5.24
C LEU A 28 -5.60 2.65 -6.43
N THR A 29 -4.95 1.51 -6.14
CA THR A 29 -4.49 0.55 -7.14
C THR A 29 -5.01 -0.85 -6.81
N GLU A 30 -4.14 -1.86 -6.84
CA GLU A 30 -4.55 -3.23 -6.60
C GLU A 30 -4.92 -3.47 -5.13
N LYS A 31 -6.00 -4.21 -4.92
CA LYS A 31 -6.47 -4.69 -3.63
C LYS A 31 -6.25 -6.20 -3.55
N MET A 32 -5.60 -6.65 -2.48
CA MET A 32 -5.46 -8.06 -2.13
C MET A 32 -6.26 -8.34 -0.87
N SER A 33 -7.05 -9.41 -0.88
CA SER A 33 -7.84 -9.88 0.28
C SER A 33 -7.34 -11.24 0.79
N PRO A 34 -6.18 -11.28 1.47
CA PRO A 34 -5.55 -12.52 1.91
C PRO A 34 -6.34 -13.19 3.04
N ARG A 35 -6.43 -14.52 3.00
CA ARG A 35 -7.20 -15.32 3.97
C ARG A 35 -6.69 -15.23 5.41
N ASN A 36 -5.39 -15.03 5.62
CA ASN A 36 -4.74 -15.01 6.93
C ASN A 36 -3.71 -13.87 7.05
N VAL A 37 -3.33 -13.52 8.30
CA VAL A 37 -2.40 -12.42 8.61
C VAL A 37 -1.02 -12.58 7.96
N TRP A 38 -0.47 -13.81 7.89
CA TRP A 38 0.82 -14.06 7.23
C TRP A 38 0.77 -13.73 5.74
N ASN A 39 -0.33 -14.10 5.07
CA ASN A 39 -0.59 -13.73 3.68
C ASN A 39 -0.80 -12.21 3.51
N LYS A 40 -1.17 -11.50 4.57
CA LYS A 40 -1.34 -10.04 4.56
C LYS A 40 -0.02 -9.29 4.51
N ALA A 41 1.00 -9.76 5.22
CA ALA A 41 2.34 -9.22 5.11
C ALA A 41 2.92 -9.44 3.70
N SER A 42 2.77 -10.66 3.16
CA SER A 42 3.20 -10.97 1.79
C SER A 42 2.45 -10.14 0.74
N ALA A 43 1.14 -9.93 0.92
CA ALA A 43 0.34 -9.06 0.06
C ALA A 43 0.83 -7.61 0.10
N ALA A 44 1.06 -7.05 1.30
CA ALA A 44 1.61 -5.71 1.47
C ALA A 44 2.97 -5.56 0.79
N GLN A 45 3.86 -6.54 0.95
CA GLN A 45 5.18 -6.53 0.32
C GLN A 45 5.10 -6.58 -1.21
N ALA A 46 4.25 -7.45 -1.77
CA ALA A 46 4.05 -7.56 -3.21
C ALA A 46 3.51 -6.25 -3.81
N ILE A 47 2.55 -5.63 -3.14
CA ILE A 47 1.98 -4.33 -3.54
C ILE A 47 3.06 -3.24 -3.49
N ILE A 48 3.81 -3.13 -2.40
CA ILE A 48 4.85 -2.12 -2.26
C ILE A 48 5.91 -2.25 -3.34
N TYR A 49 6.36 -3.45 -3.70
CA TYR A 49 7.36 -3.60 -4.75
C TYR A 49 6.87 -3.03 -6.09
N LYS A 50 5.63 -3.28 -6.46
CA LYS A 50 5.04 -2.70 -7.68
C LYS A 50 4.93 -1.17 -7.60
N LEU A 51 4.58 -0.63 -6.43
CA LEU A 51 4.52 0.82 -6.21
C LEU A 51 5.91 1.47 -6.26
N LEU A 52 6.93 0.80 -5.72
CA LEU A 52 8.32 1.25 -5.82
C LEU A 52 8.82 1.24 -7.26
N GLU A 53 8.44 0.25 -8.06
CA GLU A 53 8.75 0.25 -9.50
C GLU A 53 8.13 1.46 -10.21
N ARG A 54 6.87 1.81 -9.90
CA ARG A 54 6.22 3.02 -10.42
C ARG A 54 6.94 4.30 -9.97
N LYS A 55 7.34 4.37 -8.69
CA LYS A 55 8.13 5.49 -8.16
C LYS A 55 9.46 5.63 -8.89
N ARG A 56 10.16 4.52 -9.15
CA ARG A 56 11.43 4.51 -9.92
C ARG A 56 11.26 4.97 -11.37
N LYS A 57 10.10 4.70 -11.98
CA LYS A 57 9.77 5.16 -13.34
C LYS A 57 9.32 6.63 -13.39
N GLY A 58 9.15 7.29 -12.24
CA GLY A 58 8.64 8.66 -12.14
C GLY A 58 7.12 8.76 -12.27
N GLU A 59 6.40 7.65 -12.18
CA GLU A 59 4.93 7.61 -12.26
C GLU A 59 4.24 7.90 -10.91
N ALA A 60 5.03 7.91 -9.82
CA ALA A 60 4.57 8.18 -8.46
C ALA A 60 5.63 8.96 -7.68
N SER A 61 5.25 10.07 -7.07
CA SER A 61 6.08 10.81 -6.11
C SER A 61 6.00 10.20 -4.71
N GLU A 62 4.80 9.75 -4.31
CA GLU A 62 4.56 9.08 -3.01
C GLU A 62 3.86 7.74 -3.21
N ILE A 63 4.11 6.80 -2.29
CA ILE A 63 3.45 5.49 -2.27
C ILE A 63 2.81 5.26 -0.90
N GLY A 64 1.79 4.40 -0.86
CA GLY A 64 1.09 4.08 0.37
C GLY A 64 0.36 2.75 0.32
N LEU A 65 -0.10 2.33 1.49
CA LEU A 65 -0.97 1.19 1.69
C LEU A 65 -2.19 1.60 2.49
N VAL A 66 -3.36 1.15 2.05
CA VAL A 66 -4.58 1.12 2.84
C VAL A 66 -4.67 -0.25 3.53
N LEU A 67 -4.75 -0.25 4.86
CA LEU A 67 -4.77 -1.47 5.68
C LEU A 67 -6.13 -1.68 6.33
N GLU A 68 -7.04 -2.29 5.59
CA GLU A 68 -8.35 -2.71 6.10
C GLU A 68 -8.25 -4.06 6.83
N PRO A 69 -9.21 -4.47 7.68
CA PRO A 69 -9.12 -5.71 8.46
C PRO A 69 -8.74 -6.96 7.64
N PHE A 70 -9.39 -7.17 6.50
CA PHE A 70 -9.24 -8.36 5.65
C PHE A 70 -8.60 -8.09 4.28
N SER A 71 -8.13 -6.87 4.05
CA SER A 71 -7.51 -6.47 2.78
C SER A 71 -6.34 -5.54 2.94
N VAL A 72 -5.51 -5.49 1.90
CA VAL A 72 -4.46 -4.51 1.71
C VAL A 72 -4.64 -3.94 0.32
N THR A 73 -4.72 -2.62 0.22
CA THR A 73 -4.85 -1.92 -1.05
C THR A 73 -3.65 -1.02 -1.24
N GLY A 74 -3.00 -1.08 -2.40
CA GLY A 74 -1.93 -0.15 -2.74
C GLY A 74 -2.48 1.20 -3.15
N CYS A 75 -1.77 2.28 -2.86
CA CYS A 75 -2.09 3.59 -3.38
C CYS A 75 -0.82 4.38 -3.72
N TYR A 76 -0.91 5.33 -4.65
CA TYR A 76 0.20 6.21 -5.00
C TYR A 76 -0.29 7.62 -5.29
N LYS A 77 0.62 8.58 -5.24
CA LYS A 77 0.37 9.97 -5.63
C LYS A 77 1.42 10.39 -6.63
N GLY A 78 0.96 10.97 -7.75
CA GLY A 78 1.81 11.57 -8.79
C GLY A 78 2.55 12.78 -8.28
#